data_AF-A0A1H5FZQ4-F1
#
_entry.id   AF-A0A1H5FZQ4-F1
#
_cell.length_a   1.000
_cell.length_b   1.000
_cell.length_c   1.000
_cell.angle_alpha   90.00
_cell.angle_beta   90.00
_cell.angle_gamma   90.00
#
_symmetry.space_group_name_H-M   'P 1'
#
loop_
_entity.id
_entity.type
_entity.pdbx_description
1 polymer ?
#
loop_
_entity_poly.entity_id
_entity_poly.type
_entity_poly.pdbx_seq_one_letter_code
_entity_poly.pdbx_strand_id
1 'polypeptide(L)'
;MLLRIGHRFGRVDLRRRMRDYVRGLLGPVGRKNGWQLAEYVGHDVPAGLQHLLNRARWDPDEVRDDLQEYVAERLGEPDGVLIIDETGFLKKGTTSAGVQRQYSGTAGRTENCQVAVFAAYASTRGRTLVDRQLYLPKSWTSDRDRCRSAGVPDGLAFATKTELARHLVTRALASPLPIAWVTADALYGQDWHFRRMLEEAGLGYVVAVPKSQQVKSLAGCWRIDQLISDAPDDSWERLSCGDGAKGPRVYDWAAAMLPAVPFFEGDEPSHRRWVLARRSIARPDEIAYYLAYAATGTTVNQLVTVAGSRWAIECCFQSAKNECGLDQYEVRRYPGWYRHITLAMLAHAFLAAMAAANITERGAAETDLSSSPSAWRRSAGSWQLAALEQVTASAHSTPWGGPASVGATRPPPNAVTTNAAPDVTNSGTMTDSQLATLENKPLTSRNSELQLEY
;
A
#
# COMPACT_ATOMS: atom_id res chain seq x y z
N MET A 1 17.02 -4.82 21.36
CA MET A 1 15.84 -3.94 21.21
C MET A 1 15.65 -2.96 22.37
N LEU A 2 15.30 -3.38 23.60
CA LEU A 2 15.00 -2.43 24.69
C LEU A 2 16.16 -1.50 25.07
N LEU A 3 17.40 -1.97 24.98
CA LEU A 3 18.59 -1.14 25.17
C LEU A 3 18.72 -0.07 24.08
N ARG A 4 18.39 -0.42 22.82
CA ARG A 4 18.42 0.51 21.68
C ARG A 4 17.48 1.67 21.93
N ILE A 5 16.20 1.41 22.16
CA ILE A 5 15.21 2.49 22.32
C ILE A 5 15.24 3.18 23.69
N GLY A 6 15.99 2.65 24.66
CA GLY A 6 16.00 3.14 26.03
C GLY A 6 16.43 4.61 26.12
N HIS A 7 17.34 5.06 25.25
CA HIS A 7 17.83 6.43 25.24
C HIS A 7 16.75 7.48 24.87
N ARG A 8 15.68 7.06 24.19
CA ARG A 8 14.51 7.91 23.86
C ARG A 8 13.68 8.31 25.08
N PHE A 9 13.96 7.72 26.24
CA PHE A 9 13.29 7.99 27.50
C PHE A 9 14.28 8.62 28.48
N GLY A 10 14.30 9.96 28.53
CA GLY A 10 15.31 10.70 29.32
C GLY A 10 15.31 10.35 30.81
N ARG A 11 14.14 10.03 31.39
CA ARG A 11 14.02 9.68 32.81
C ARG A 11 14.12 8.17 33.04
N VAL A 12 14.84 7.78 34.10
CA VAL A 12 15.02 6.37 34.50
C VAL A 12 13.68 5.69 34.81
N ASP A 13 12.76 6.40 35.47
CA ASP A 13 11.43 5.84 35.77
C ASP A 13 10.61 5.61 34.50
N LEU A 14 10.71 6.50 33.49
CA LEU A 14 10.06 6.29 32.20
C LEU A 14 10.67 5.13 31.41
N ARG A 15 11.99 4.95 31.46
CA ARG A 15 12.67 3.78 30.88
C ARG A 15 12.16 2.47 31.49
N ARG A 16 12.05 2.42 32.81
CA ARG A 16 11.51 1.25 33.52
C ARG A 16 10.05 1.00 33.11
N ARG A 17 9.22 2.05 33.09
CA ARG A 17 7.82 1.94 32.67
C ARG A 17 7.66 1.50 31.22
N MET A 18 8.48 1.99 30.30
CA MET A 18 8.46 1.52 28.91
C MET A 18 8.81 0.05 28.82
N ARG A 19 9.89 -0.37 29.48
CA ARG A 19 10.30 -1.78 29.52
C ARG A 19 9.18 -2.66 30.06
N ASP A 20 8.57 -2.26 31.17
CA ASP A 20 7.50 -3.00 31.79
C ASP A 20 6.27 -3.03 30.88
N TYR A 21 5.93 -1.92 30.20
CA TYR A 21 4.85 -1.89 29.22
C TYR A 21 5.08 -2.90 28.07
N VAL A 22 6.27 -2.88 27.45
CA VAL A 22 6.62 -3.82 26.36
C VAL A 22 6.64 -5.26 26.85
N ARG A 23 7.13 -5.52 28.08
CA ARG A 23 7.06 -6.84 28.70
C ARG A 23 5.62 -7.32 28.88
N GLY A 24 4.71 -6.45 29.31
CA GLY A 24 3.29 -6.78 29.39
C GLY A 24 2.68 -7.07 28.01
N LEU A 25 3.05 -6.29 27.00
CA LEU A 25 2.60 -6.55 25.62
C LEU A 25 3.10 -7.91 25.10
N LEU A 26 4.29 -8.35 25.48
CA LEU A 26 4.85 -9.66 25.13
C LEU A 26 4.40 -10.80 26.06
N GLY A 27 3.82 -10.49 27.22
CA GLY A 27 3.44 -11.48 28.23
C GLY A 27 2.11 -12.19 27.92
N PRO A 28 1.82 -13.35 28.55
CA PRO A 28 0.57 -14.09 28.36
C PRO A 28 -0.60 -13.43 29.12
N VAL A 29 -0.96 -12.22 28.72
CA VAL A 29 -2.03 -11.42 29.32
C VAL A 29 -3.30 -11.56 28.47
N GLY A 30 -4.43 -11.90 29.08
CA GLY A 30 -5.68 -12.16 28.35
C GLY A 30 -6.16 -11.00 27.47
N ARG A 31 -6.10 -9.77 27.99
CA ARG A 31 -6.33 -8.53 27.22
C ARG A 31 -5.27 -7.49 27.57
N LYS A 32 -4.59 -6.93 26.58
CA LYS A 32 -3.51 -5.94 26.71
C LYS A 32 -4.04 -4.52 27.04
N ASN A 33 -4.93 -4.42 28.03
CA ASN A 33 -5.45 -3.16 28.56
C ASN A 33 -4.57 -2.63 29.71
N GLY A 34 -4.81 -1.39 30.17
CA GLY A 34 -3.92 -0.76 31.15
C GLY A 34 -3.82 -1.51 32.48
N TRP A 35 -4.92 -2.10 32.94
CA TRP A 35 -5.01 -2.82 34.21
C TRP A 35 -4.29 -4.16 34.18
N GLN A 36 -4.63 -5.02 33.22
CA GLN A 36 -4.05 -6.35 33.15
C GLN A 36 -2.55 -6.31 32.80
N LEU A 37 -2.12 -5.30 32.02
CA LEU A 37 -0.69 -5.06 31.80
C LEU A 37 0.03 -4.66 33.10
N ALA A 38 -0.58 -3.79 33.92
CA ALA A 38 -0.01 -3.35 35.19
C ALA A 38 0.10 -4.49 36.20
N GLU A 39 -0.96 -5.28 36.33
CA GLU A 39 -0.98 -6.47 37.20
C GLU A 39 0.10 -7.47 36.80
N TYR A 40 0.20 -7.80 35.51
CA TYR A 40 1.19 -8.75 35.00
C TYR A 40 2.63 -8.32 35.29
N VAL A 41 2.93 -7.02 35.21
CA VAL A 41 4.28 -6.49 35.49
C VAL A 41 4.49 -6.06 36.95
N GLY A 42 3.55 -6.40 37.84
CA GLY A 42 3.69 -6.21 39.29
C GLY A 42 3.48 -4.78 39.77
N HIS A 43 2.72 -3.95 39.05
CA HIS A 43 2.32 -2.62 39.52
C HIS A 43 0.94 -2.72 40.20
N ASP A 44 0.79 -2.08 41.37
CA ASP A 44 -0.48 -2.07 42.12
C ASP A 44 -1.61 -1.38 41.37
N VAL A 45 -1.28 -0.41 40.50
CA VAL A 45 -2.24 0.42 39.76
C VAL A 45 -1.74 0.76 38.35
N PRO A 46 -2.64 0.98 37.37
CA PRO A 46 -2.26 1.26 35.98
C PRO A 46 -1.76 2.69 35.72
N ALA A 47 -1.84 3.58 36.72
CA ALA A 47 -1.56 5.01 36.59
C ALA A 47 -0.19 5.31 35.96
N GLY A 48 0.81 4.49 36.28
CA GLY A 48 2.14 4.58 35.71
C GLY A 48 2.20 4.32 34.21
N LEU A 49 1.60 3.23 33.76
CA LEU A 49 1.54 2.86 32.34
C LEU A 49 0.65 3.85 31.56
N GLN A 50 -0.45 4.31 32.17
CA GLN A 50 -1.30 5.36 31.59
C GLN A 50 -0.57 6.70 31.48
N HIS A 51 0.29 7.05 32.44
CA HIS A 51 1.13 8.24 32.37
C HIS A 51 2.14 8.14 31.22
N LEU A 52 2.80 7.00 31.05
CA LEU A 52 3.72 6.73 29.94
C LEU A 52 3.09 7.05 28.58
N LEU A 53 1.86 6.61 28.35
CA LEU A 53 1.17 6.82 27.09
C LEU A 53 0.60 8.24 26.96
N ASN A 54 -0.04 8.78 27.99
CA ASN A 54 -0.86 10.00 27.84
C ASN A 54 -0.14 11.31 28.18
N ARG A 55 0.84 11.30 29.09
CA ARG A 55 1.37 12.52 29.71
C ARG A 55 2.90 12.63 29.72
N ALA A 56 3.60 11.50 29.69
CA ALA A 56 5.06 11.50 29.64
C ALA A 56 5.58 12.25 28.40
N ARG A 57 6.81 12.75 28.45
CA ARG A 57 7.50 13.39 27.32
C ARG A 57 8.47 12.40 26.69
N TRP A 58 8.11 11.89 25.52
CA TRP A 58 8.93 11.11 24.60
C TRP A 58 8.25 11.12 23.23
N ASP A 59 9.04 10.98 22.18
CA ASP A 59 8.59 11.03 20.79
C ASP A 59 8.37 9.60 20.26
N PRO A 60 7.13 9.23 19.88
CA PRO A 60 6.88 7.92 19.29
C PRO A 60 7.46 7.77 17.88
N ASP A 61 7.76 8.84 17.17
CA ASP A 61 8.36 8.78 15.83
C ASP A 61 9.86 8.50 15.89
N GLU A 62 10.57 9.03 16.88
CA GLU A 62 11.97 8.63 17.13
C GLU A 62 12.08 7.14 17.49
N VAL A 63 11.12 6.59 18.24
CA VAL A 63 11.07 5.15 18.55
C VAL A 63 10.69 4.33 17.31
N ARG A 64 9.90 4.88 16.38
CA ARG A 64 9.64 4.26 15.07
C ARG A 64 10.93 4.21 14.24
N ASP A 65 11.74 5.25 14.25
CA ASP A 65 13.01 5.25 13.50
C ASP A 65 13.99 4.20 14.04
N ASP A 66 14.13 4.12 15.37
CA ASP A 66 14.92 3.05 16.01
C ASP A 66 14.37 1.64 15.68
N LEU A 67 13.05 1.51 15.51
CA LEU A 67 12.41 0.26 15.08
C LEU A 67 12.78 -0.08 13.64
N GLN A 68 12.77 0.89 12.72
CA GLN A 68 13.15 0.65 11.32
C GLN A 68 14.62 0.23 11.21
N GLU A 69 15.52 0.85 11.99
CA GLU A 69 16.92 0.44 12.08
C GLU A 69 17.07 -0.99 12.64
N TYR A 70 16.33 -1.32 13.70
CA TYR A 70 16.32 -2.68 14.26
C TYR A 70 15.81 -3.72 13.25
N VAL A 71 14.80 -3.39 12.45
CA VAL A 71 14.26 -4.28 11.42
C VAL A 71 15.24 -4.45 10.26
N ALA A 72 15.89 -3.38 9.83
CA ALA A 72 16.94 -3.44 8.80
C ALA A 72 18.06 -4.42 9.20
N GLU A 73 18.52 -4.37 10.44
CA GLU A 73 19.56 -5.28 10.94
C GLU A 73 19.12 -6.73 11.08
N ARG A 74 17.86 -6.98 11.44
CA ARG A 74 17.39 -8.32 11.81
C ARG A 74 16.72 -9.08 10.69
N LEU A 75 16.00 -8.36 9.83
CA LEU A 75 15.17 -8.91 8.76
C LEU A 75 15.55 -8.34 7.38
N GLY A 76 16.39 -7.31 7.31
CA GLY A 76 16.75 -6.66 6.05
C GLY A 76 17.42 -7.61 5.06
N GLU A 77 16.93 -7.60 3.83
CA GLU A 77 17.50 -8.28 2.67
C GLU A 77 17.46 -7.34 1.45
N PRO A 78 18.39 -7.46 0.48
CA PRO A 78 18.45 -6.58 -0.69
C PRO A 78 17.16 -6.55 -1.52
N ASP A 79 16.37 -7.63 -1.50
CA ASP A 79 15.11 -7.78 -2.23
C ASP A 79 13.86 -7.46 -1.37
N GLY A 80 14.04 -6.79 -0.24
CA GLY A 80 12.99 -6.45 0.71
C GLY A 80 11.77 -5.76 0.09
N VAL A 81 10.59 -6.17 0.55
CA VAL A 81 9.29 -5.66 0.09
C VAL A 81 8.64 -4.81 1.16
N LEU A 82 8.35 -3.55 0.84
CA LEU A 82 7.51 -2.68 1.65
C LEU A 82 6.05 -2.84 1.22
N ILE A 83 5.17 -3.14 2.17
CA ILE A 83 3.76 -3.42 1.93
C ILE A 83 2.93 -2.33 2.60
N ILE A 84 2.05 -1.68 1.85
CA ILE A 84 1.13 -0.65 2.37
C ILE A 84 -0.29 -1.20 2.41
N ASP A 85 -0.92 -1.08 3.57
CA ASP A 85 -2.33 -1.44 3.79
C ASP A 85 -2.89 -0.68 5.00
N GLU A 86 -4.20 -0.69 5.16
CA GLU A 86 -4.87 -0.11 6.32
C GLU A 86 -5.49 -1.15 7.24
N THR A 87 -5.69 -0.77 8.49
CA THR A 87 -6.54 -1.55 9.39
C THR A 87 -7.41 -0.65 10.26
N GLY A 88 -8.59 -1.19 10.61
CA GLY A 88 -9.58 -0.52 11.42
C GLY A 88 -9.55 -0.98 12.87
N PHE A 89 -9.79 -0.04 13.79
CA PHE A 89 -9.89 -0.28 15.23
C PHE A 89 -11.29 0.12 15.69
N LEU A 90 -12.12 -0.85 16.09
CA LEU A 90 -13.47 -0.58 16.57
C LEU A 90 -13.43 0.27 17.84
N LYS A 91 -14.28 1.30 17.89
CA LYS A 91 -14.38 2.21 19.03
C LYS A 91 -15.84 2.55 19.33
N LYS A 92 -16.09 2.85 20.60
CA LYS A 92 -17.38 3.38 21.07
C LYS A 92 -17.24 4.88 21.37
N GLY A 93 -18.29 5.65 21.07
CA GLY A 93 -18.32 7.10 21.28
C GLY A 93 -17.58 7.90 20.20
N THR A 94 -17.50 9.22 20.41
CA THR A 94 -17.06 10.20 19.39
C THR A 94 -15.76 10.94 19.75
N THR A 95 -15.16 10.64 20.90
CA THR A 95 -14.08 11.46 21.50
C THR A 95 -12.67 10.96 21.20
N SER A 96 -12.50 9.70 20.78
CA SER A 96 -11.18 9.15 20.41
C SER A 96 -10.70 9.73 19.09
N ALA A 97 -9.44 10.20 19.03
CA ALA A 97 -8.88 10.85 17.84
C ALA A 97 -9.15 10.07 16.54
N GLY A 98 -9.73 10.71 15.52
CA GLY A 98 -10.00 10.08 14.22
C GLY A 98 -11.16 9.08 14.21
N VAL A 99 -11.92 8.92 15.31
CA VAL A 99 -13.07 8.02 15.32
C VAL A 99 -14.24 8.59 14.50
N GLN A 100 -14.77 7.77 13.59
CA GLN A 100 -15.98 8.07 12.81
C GLN A 100 -16.64 6.76 12.37
N ARG A 101 -17.94 6.81 12.03
CA ARG A 101 -18.59 5.78 11.22
C ARG A 101 -17.99 5.75 9.82
N GLN A 102 -17.17 4.75 9.55
CA GLN A 102 -16.50 4.55 8.26
C GLN A 102 -16.36 3.06 7.98
N TYR A 103 -16.12 2.70 6.73
CA TYR A 103 -15.91 1.30 6.37
C TYR A 103 -14.65 0.78 7.08
N SER A 104 -14.80 -0.32 7.82
CA SER A 104 -13.70 -1.02 8.47
C SER A 104 -13.48 -2.34 7.76
N GLY A 105 -12.33 -2.50 7.08
CA GLY A 105 -11.98 -3.76 6.43
C GLY A 105 -11.99 -4.94 7.41
N THR A 106 -11.58 -4.72 8.67
CA THR A 106 -11.61 -5.75 9.73
C THR A 106 -13.04 -6.15 10.13
N ALA A 107 -14.00 -5.22 10.09
CA ALA A 107 -15.39 -5.52 10.44
C ALA A 107 -16.24 -5.97 9.24
N GLY A 108 -15.76 -5.76 8.01
CA GLY A 108 -16.50 -6.00 6.77
C GLY A 108 -17.71 -5.06 6.58
N ARG A 109 -17.85 -4.02 7.41
CA ARG A 109 -19.00 -3.12 7.41
C ARG A 109 -18.65 -1.71 7.90
N THR A 110 -19.54 -0.77 7.62
CA THR A 110 -19.46 0.60 8.16
C THR A 110 -19.76 0.60 9.64
N GLU A 111 -18.75 0.89 10.44
CA GLU A 111 -18.85 0.95 11.89
C GLU A 111 -18.08 2.14 12.44
N ASN A 112 -18.35 2.46 13.70
CA ASN A 112 -17.59 3.47 14.40
C ASN A 112 -16.19 2.94 14.71
N CYS A 113 -15.18 3.45 14.01
CA CYS A 113 -13.80 2.99 14.13
C CYS A 113 -12.80 4.11 13.90
N GLN A 114 -11.57 3.88 14.36
CA GLN A 114 -10.39 4.57 13.87
C GLN A 114 -9.81 3.75 12.72
N VAL A 115 -9.24 4.40 11.71
CA VAL A 115 -8.50 3.72 10.63
C VAL A 115 -7.09 4.27 10.63
N ALA A 116 -6.11 3.41 10.41
CA ALA A 116 -4.74 3.85 10.19
C ALA A 116 -4.11 3.08 9.03
N VAL A 117 -3.26 3.79 8.30
CA VAL A 117 -2.41 3.24 7.24
C VAL A 117 -1.12 2.75 7.89
N PHE A 118 -0.68 1.56 7.53
CA PHE A 118 0.53 0.94 8.04
C PHE A 118 1.47 0.59 6.90
N ALA A 119 2.76 0.56 7.23
CA ALA A 119 3.77 -0.06 6.40
C ALA A 119 4.27 -1.33 7.10
N ALA A 120 4.28 -2.44 6.38
CA ALA A 120 4.97 -3.66 6.79
C ALA A 120 6.21 -3.88 5.92
N TYR A 121 7.24 -4.44 6.51
CA TYR A 121 8.43 -4.91 5.81
C TYR A 121 8.41 -6.43 5.76
N ALA A 122 8.70 -7.01 4.60
CA ALA A 122 8.79 -8.45 4.41
C ALA A 122 10.05 -8.82 3.61
N SER A 123 10.69 -9.90 4.05
CA SER A 123 11.78 -10.59 3.35
C SER A 123 11.66 -12.09 3.61
N THR A 124 12.58 -12.88 3.05
CA THR A 124 12.70 -14.31 3.35
C THR A 124 13.01 -14.59 4.82
N ARG A 125 13.60 -13.62 5.55
CA ARG A 125 13.89 -13.74 6.99
C ARG A 125 12.67 -13.56 7.87
N GLY A 126 11.63 -12.89 7.39
CA GLY A 126 10.41 -12.64 8.16
C GLY A 126 9.69 -11.37 7.75
N ARG A 127 8.69 -10.99 8.57
CA ARG A 127 7.79 -9.87 8.29
C ARG A 127 7.38 -9.15 9.56
N THR A 128 7.30 -7.83 9.51
CA THR A 128 6.83 -7.01 10.65
C THR A 128 6.29 -5.63 10.22
N LEU A 129 5.50 -5.00 11.08
CA LEU A 129 5.08 -3.61 10.93
C LEU A 129 6.27 -2.67 11.23
N VAL A 130 6.48 -1.68 10.38
CA VAL A 130 7.61 -0.73 10.46
C VAL A 130 7.20 0.74 10.53
N ASP A 131 5.99 1.10 10.09
CA ASP A 131 5.46 2.46 10.25
C ASP A 131 3.93 2.47 10.37
N ARG A 132 3.38 3.58 10.88
CA ARG A 132 1.95 3.83 11.11
C ARG A 132 1.59 5.29 10.88
N GLN A 133 0.37 5.53 10.41
CA GLN A 133 -0.22 6.86 10.31
C GLN A 133 -1.73 6.79 10.56
N LEU A 134 -2.20 7.51 11.57
CA LEU A 134 -3.64 7.60 11.86
C LEU A 134 -4.34 8.44 10.79
N TYR A 135 -5.40 7.89 10.19
CA TYR A 135 -6.26 8.63 9.28
C TYR A 135 -7.23 9.51 10.08
N LEU A 136 -7.17 10.82 9.85
CA LEU A 136 -8.12 11.79 10.39
C LEU A 136 -9.09 12.22 9.29
N PRO A 137 -10.38 11.84 9.37
CA PRO A 137 -11.38 12.28 8.40
C PRO A 137 -11.52 13.81 8.35
N LYS A 138 -12.05 14.34 7.23
CA LYS A 138 -12.37 15.79 7.10
C LYS A 138 -13.23 16.29 8.26
N SER A 139 -14.17 15.48 8.75
CA SER A 139 -15.02 15.81 9.90
C SER A 139 -14.25 16.08 11.20
N TRP A 140 -13.02 15.55 11.33
CA TRP A 140 -12.12 15.84 12.45
C TRP A 140 -11.29 17.08 12.18
N THR A 141 -10.64 17.16 11.02
CA THR A 141 -9.71 18.26 10.72
C THR A 141 -10.42 19.61 10.54
N SER A 142 -11.71 19.59 10.18
CA SER A 142 -12.58 20.78 10.15
C SER A 142 -13.11 21.22 11.53
N ASP A 143 -12.96 20.39 12.58
CA ASP A 143 -13.40 20.71 13.95
C ASP A 143 -12.17 20.85 14.87
N ARG A 144 -11.68 22.09 14.97
CA ARG A 144 -10.44 22.38 15.72
C ARG A 144 -10.57 22.16 17.22
N ASP A 145 -11.73 22.40 17.81
CA ASP A 145 -11.91 22.22 19.26
C ASP A 145 -11.96 20.74 19.63
N ARG A 146 -12.56 19.91 18.77
CA ARG A 146 -12.49 18.46 18.90
C ARG A 146 -11.06 17.93 18.72
N CYS A 147 -10.33 18.45 17.74
CA CYS A 147 -8.90 18.15 17.55
C CYS A 147 -8.08 18.46 18.81
N ARG A 148 -8.19 19.69 19.36
CA ARG A 148 -7.47 20.12 20.57
C ARG A 148 -7.82 19.26 21.78
N SER A 149 -9.09 18.94 21.96
CA SER A 149 -9.58 18.05 23.03
C SER A 149 -8.92 16.66 22.96
N ALA A 150 -8.76 16.12 21.74
CA ALA A 150 -8.06 14.87 21.50
C ALA A 150 -6.53 15.01 21.47
N GLY A 151 -5.97 16.22 21.53
CA GLY A 151 -4.52 16.48 21.44
C GLY A 151 -3.94 16.34 20.03
N VAL A 152 -4.77 16.52 18.99
CA VAL A 152 -4.31 16.62 17.60
C VAL A 152 -3.62 17.99 17.40
N PRO A 153 -2.46 18.06 16.72
CA PRO A 153 -1.78 19.33 16.47
C PRO A 153 -2.61 20.32 15.64
N ASP A 154 -2.59 21.61 16.01
CA ASP A 154 -3.31 22.71 15.33
C ASP A 154 -2.83 22.97 13.89
N GLY A 155 -1.64 22.49 13.51
CA GLY A 155 -1.14 22.60 12.13
C GLY A 155 -1.55 21.45 11.22
N LEU A 156 -2.15 20.38 11.77
CA LEU A 156 -2.44 19.18 11.00
C LEU A 156 -3.63 19.41 10.06
N ALA A 157 -3.38 19.30 8.75
CA ALA A 157 -4.39 19.38 7.70
C ALA A 157 -4.98 17.99 7.38
N PHE A 158 -6.09 17.97 6.64
CA PHE A 158 -6.60 16.74 6.06
C PHE A 158 -5.58 16.13 5.09
N ALA A 159 -5.43 14.81 5.14
CA ALA A 159 -4.67 14.05 4.17
C ALA A 159 -5.42 12.78 3.81
N THR A 160 -5.48 12.44 2.52
CA THR A 160 -6.07 11.19 2.03
C THR A 160 -5.22 10.00 2.47
N LYS A 161 -5.80 8.79 2.47
CA LYS A 161 -5.04 7.57 2.74
C LYS A 161 -3.85 7.40 1.79
N THR A 162 -3.99 7.77 0.52
CA THR A 162 -2.91 7.69 -0.48
C THR A 162 -1.80 8.71 -0.21
N GLU A 163 -2.12 9.90 0.29
CA GLU A 163 -1.14 10.86 0.82
C GLU A 163 -0.40 10.32 2.04
N LEU A 164 -1.11 9.70 2.99
CA LEU A 164 -0.48 9.07 4.14
C LEU A 164 0.46 7.94 3.71
N ALA A 165 0.04 7.10 2.75
CA ALA A 165 0.88 6.04 2.19
C ALA A 165 2.16 6.59 1.56
N ARG A 166 2.08 7.67 0.77
CA ARG A 166 3.26 8.33 0.22
C ARG A 166 4.20 8.80 1.33
N HIS A 167 3.68 9.40 2.41
CA HIS A 167 4.51 9.75 3.56
C HIS A 167 5.19 8.55 4.22
N LEU A 168 4.49 7.40 4.36
CA LEU A 168 5.09 6.17 4.89
C LEU A 168 6.26 5.69 4.01
N VAL A 169 6.07 5.66 2.69
CA VAL A 169 7.11 5.25 1.74
C VAL A 169 8.30 6.21 1.78
N THR A 170 8.06 7.53 1.76
CA THR A 170 9.13 8.53 1.85
C THR A 170 9.96 8.38 3.13
N ARG A 171 9.31 8.13 4.27
CA ARG A 171 10.04 7.88 5.53
C ARG A 171 10.83 6.58 5.49
N ALA A 172 10.24 5.51 4.96
CA ALA A 172 10.92 4.22 4.83
C ALA A 172 12.15 4.32 3.92
N LEU A 173 12.08 5.08 2.83
CA LEU A 173 13.22 5.39 1.95
C LEU A 173 14.32 6.23 2.62
N ALA A 174 13.95 7.06 3.59
CA ALA A 174 14.91 7.82 4.40
C ALA A 174 15.50 6.99 5.56
N SER A 175 15.09 5.73 5.70
CA SER A 175 15.55 4.80 6.73
C SER A 175 16.61 3.83 6.17
N PRO A 176 17.33 3.08 7.02
CA PRO A 176 18.29 2.08 6.55
C PRO A 176 17.63 0.78 6.05
N LEU A 177 16.30 0.70 5.96
CA LEU A 177 15.62 -0.49 5.43
C LEU A 177 16.01 -0.72 3.96
N PRO A 178 16.52 -1.91 3.60
CA PRO A 178 16.75 -2.25 2.19
C PRO A 178 15.41 -2.56 1.53
N ILE A 179 14.95 -1.67 0.65
CA ILE A 179 13.66 -1.74 -0.03
C ILE A 179 13.90 -1.74 -1.53
N ALA A 180 13.62 -2.89 -2.17
CA ALA A 180 13.64 -3.00 -3.63
C ALA A 180 12.23 -2.93 -4.23
N TRP A 181 11.22 -3.31 -3.46
CA TRP A 181 9.85 -3.48 -3.94
C TRP A 181 8.83 -2.80 -3.05
N VAL A 182 7.75 -2.31 -3.67
CA VAL A 182 6.53 -1.86 -2.99
C VAL A 182 5.32 -2.64 -3.50
N THR A 183 4.46 -3.08 -2.59
CA THR A 183 3.14 -3.63 -2.95
C THR A 183 2.04 -3.02 -2.09
N ALA A 184 0.85 -2.90 -2.67
CA ALA A 184 -0.31 -2.30 -2.03
C ALA A 184 -1.61 -2.78 -2.68
N ASP A 185 -2.73 -2.56 -2.01
CA ASP A 185 -4.06 -2.90 -2.52
C ASP A 185 -4.53 -1.94 -3.63
N ALA A 186 -5.77 -2.15 -4.10
CA ALA A 186 -6.36 -1.37 -5.18
C ALA A 186 -6.65 0.09 -4.81
N LEU A 187 -6.80 0.42 -3.53
CA LEU A 187 -7.03 1.80 -3.09
C LEU A 187 -5.79 2.66 -3.40
N TYR A 188 -4.61 2.16 -3.08
CA TYR A 188 -3.34 2.84 -3.35
C TYR A 188 -2.91 2.64 -4.80
N GLY A 189 -3.06 1.42 -5.31
CA GLY A 189 -2.54 1.07 -6.62
C GLY A 189 -3.25 1.78 -7.76
N GLN A 190 -4.51 2.21 -7.62
CA GLN A 190 -5.19 3.01 -8.64
C GLN A 190 -4.71 4.48 -8.70
N ASP A 191 -4.14 4.98 -7.61
CA ASP A 191 -3.68 6.37 -7.51
C ASP A 191 -2.43 6.59 -8.35
N TRP A 192 -2.54 7.48 -9.35
CA TRP A 192 -1.43 7.75 -10.25
C TRP A 192 -0.26 8.44 -9.54
N HIS A 193 -0.53 9.33 -8.58
CA HIS A 193 0.51 10.04 -7.84
C HIS A 193 1.34 9.09 -6.96
N PHE A 194 0.69 8.09 -6.35
CA PHE A 194 1.37 7.03 -5.60
C PHE A 194 2.32 6.23 -6.51
N ARG A 195 1.82 5.68 -7.62
CA ARG A 195 2.66 4.93 -8.58
C ARG A 195 3.79 5.79 -9.12
N ARG A 196 3.51 7.04 -9.49
CA ARG A 196 4.51 7.94 -10.07
C ARG A 196 5.65 8.25 -9.10
N MET A 197 5.34 8.47 -7.82
CA MET A 197 6.36 8.68 -6.79
C MET A 197 7.28 7.46 -6.63
N LEU A 198 6.73 6.24 -6.73
CA LEU A 198 7.55 5.02 -6.70
C LEU A 198 8.49 4.92 -7.90
N GLU A 199 8.00 5.23 -9.10
CA GLU A 199 8.84 5.25 -10.32
C GLU A 199 9.96 6.30 -10.22
N GLU A 200 9.65 7.51 -9.73
CA GLU A 200 10.62 8.60 -9.56
C GLU A 200 11.68 8.27 -8.51
N ALA A 201 11.32 7.47 -7.50
CA ALA A 201 12.25 6.92 -6.52
C ALA A 201 13.06 5.73 -7.05
N GLY A 202 12.80 5.25 -8.27
CA GLY A 202 13.44 4.05 -8.84
C GLY A 202 13.05 2.75 -8.14
N LEU A 203 11.92 2.73 -7.42
CA LEU A 203 11.45 1.55 -6.70
C LEU A 203 10.63 0.64 -7.63
N GLY A 204 10.94 -0.66 -7.60
CA GLY A 204 10.06 -1.65 -8.19
C GLY A 204 8.72 -1.67 -7.46
N TYR A 205 7.63 -1.90 -8.18
CA TYR A 205 6.33 -2.11 -7.54
C TYR A 205 5.49 -3.16 -8.25
N VAL A 206 4.63 -3.82 -7.47
CA VAL A 206 3.49 -4.59 -7.99
C VAL A 206 2.28 -4.24 -7.13
N VAL A 207 1.36 -3.46 -7.67
CA VAL A 207 0.20 -2.93 -6.93
C VAL A 207 -1.09 -3.43 -7.55
N ALA A 208 -2.05 -3.82 -6.71
CA ALA A 208 -3.37 -4.21 -7.19
C ALA A 208 -4.10 -2.98 -7.76
N VAL A 209 -4.99 -3.19 -8.72
CA VAL A 209 -5.80 -2.13 -9.32
C VAL A 209 -7.22 -2.64 -9.58
N PRO A 210 -8.25 -1.76 -9.61
CA PRO A 210 -9.59 -2.18 -9.99
C PRO A 210 -9.63 -2.62 -11.46
N LYS A 211 -10.58 -3.50 -11.81
CA LYS A 211 -10.78 -3.95 -13.21
C LYS A 211 -11.06 -2.80 -14.20
N SER A 212 -11.53 -1.66 -13.71
CA SER A 212 -11.78 -0.45 -14.51
C SER A 212 -10.53 0.43 -14.70
N GLN A 213 -9.38 0.01 -14.18
CA GLN A 213 -8.14 0.77 -14.29
C GLN A 213 -7.81 1.02 -15.76
N GLN A 214 -7.57 2.28 -16.08
CA GLN A 214 -7.15 2.71 -17.40
C GLN A 214 -5.64 2.56 -17.53
N VAL A 215 -5.20 1.92 -18.60
CA VAL A 215 -3.80 1.80 -19.01
C VAL A 215 -3.62 2.68 -20.24
N LYS A 216 -2.84 3.74 -20.08
CA LYS A 216 -2.57 4.71 -21.14
C LYS A 216 -1.19 4.46 -21.74
N SER A 217 -1.12 4.35 -23.06
CA SER A 217 0.13 4.37 -23.83
C SER A 217 -0.02 5.32 -25.01
N LEU A 218 1.06 5.56 -25.75
CA LEU A 218 1.00 6.33 -27.00
C LEU A 218 0.09 5.69 -28.06
N ALA A 219 -0.13 4.38 -27.98
CA ALA A 219 -0.98 3.63 -28.91
C ALA A 219 -2.47 3.66 -28.53
N GLY A 220 -2.83 4.17 -27.34
CA GLY A 220 -4.23 4.24 -26.92
C GLY A 220 -4.45 4.20 -25.41
N CYS A 221 -5.73 4.14 -25.03
CA CYS A 221 -6.18 3.97 -23.66
C CYS A 221 -7.10 2.77 -23.60
N TRP A 222 -6.74 1.78 -22.80
CA TRP A 222 -7.54 0.56 -22.62
C TRP A 222 -7.85 0.35 -21.15
N ARG A 223 -8.96 -0.35 -20.89
CA ARG A 223 -9.19 -0.90 -19.56
C ARG A 223 -8.34 -2.16 -19.38
N ILE A 224 -7.84 -2.35 -18.17
CA ILE A 224 -7.01 -3.50 -17.84
C ILE A 224 -7.72 -4.84 -18.05
N ASP A 225 -9.04 -4.91 -17.80
CA ASP A 225 -9.83 -6.12 -18.02
C ASP A 225 -9.98 -6.49 -19.50
N GLN A 226 -10.13 -5.49 -20.37
CA GLN A 226 -10.17 -5.69 -21.82
C GLN A 226 -8.83 -6.20 -22.35
N LEU A 227 -7.71 -5.58 -21.92
CA LEU A 227 -6.37 -6.02 -22.30
C LEU A 227 -6.11 -7.49 -21.94
N ILE A 228 -6.59 -7.92 -20.77
CA ILE A 228 -6.41 -9.30 -20.29
C ILE A 228 -7.40 -10.27 -20.94
N SER A 229 -8.60 -9.82 -21.31
CA SER A 229 -9.58 -10.66 -22.02
C SER A 229 -9.11 -11.02 -23.43
N ASP A 230 -8.31 -10.14 -24.05
CA ASP A 230 -7.72 -10.37 -25.37
C ASP A 230 -6.42 -11.23 -25.29
N ALA A 231 -5.99 -11.61 -24.08
CA ALA A 231 -4.79 -12.40 -23.89
C ALA A 231 -5.03 -13.85 -24.36
N PRO A 232 -4.13 -14.43 -25.18
CA PRO A 232 -4.20 -15.83 -25.58
C PRO A 232 -4.31 -16.80 -24.39
N ASP A 233 -5.02 -17.91 -24.52
CA ASP A 233 -5.19 -18.87 -23.42
C ASP A 233 -3.86 -19.47 -22.93
N ASP A 234 -2.88 -19.61 -23.82
CA ASP A 234 -1.52 -20.08 -23.52
C ASP A 234 -0.66 -19.04 -22.79
N SER A 235 -1.14 -17.80 -22.62
CA SER A 235 -0.49 -16.77 -21.82
C SER A 235 -0.72 -16.92 -20.31
N TRP A 236 -1.63 -17.81 -19.90
CA TRP A 236 -1.92 -18.10 -18.49
C TRP A 236 -1.04 -19.23 -17.97
N GLU A 237 -0.13 -18.90 -17.06
CA GLU A 237 0.77 -19.86 -16.42
C GLU A 237 0.37 -20.09 -14.96
N ARG A 238 0.41 -21.35 -14.51
CA ARG A 238 0.16 -21.70 -13.11
C ARG A 238 1.39 -21.45 -12.26
N LEU A 239 1.32 -20.44 -11.39
CA LEU A 239 2.45 -20.00 -10.58
C LEU A 239 2.07 -19.90 -9.11
N SER A 240 3.04 -20.17 -8.23
CA SER A 240 2.89 -19.92 -6.79
C SER A 240 3.27 -18.48 -6.46
N CYS A 241 2.44 -17.80 -5.67
CA CYS A 241 2.74 -16.48 -5.11
C CYS A 241 3.28 -16.57 -3.66
N GLY A 242 3.91 -17.69 -3.33
CA GLY A 242 4.51 -17.98 -2.03
C GLY A 242 3.60 -18.76 -1.08
N ASP A 243 4.15 -19.12 0.08
CA ASP A 243 3.49 -20.02 1.03
C ASP A 243 2.31 -19.38 1.75
N GLY A 244 1.23 -20.14 1.88
CA GLY A 244 0.08 -19.88 2.74
C GLY A 244 0.00 -20.87 3.89
N ALA A 245 -1.02 -20.73 4.74
CA ALA A 245 -1.20 -21.61 5.91
C ALA A 245 -1.43 -23.10 5.52
N LYS A 246 -2.04 -23.34 4.35
CA LYS A 246 -2.29 -24.67 3.75
C LYS A 246 -1.23 -25.16 2.76
N GLY A 247 -0.10 -24.47 2.63
CA GLY A 247 0.92 -24.73 1.62
C GLY A 247 0.98 -23.66 0.52
N PRO A 248 1.67 -23.93 -0.60
CA PRO A 248 1.90 -22.94 -1.65
C PRO A 248 0.59 -22.36 -2.19
N ARG A 249 0.48 -21.03 -2.26
CA ARG A 249 -0.69 -20.36 -2.83
C ARG A 249 -0.53 -20.30 -4.34
N VAL A 250 -1.27 -21.14 -5.04
CA VAL A 250 -1.15 -21.33 -6.49
C VAL A 250 -2.33 -20.71 -7.21
N TYR A 251 -2.04 -19.94 -8.25
CA TYR A 251 -3.04 -19.29 -9.12
C TYR A 251 -2.60 -19.38 -10.57
N ASP A 252 -3.54 -19.17 -11.50
CA ASP A 252 -3.19 -18.95 -12.90
C ASP A 252 -2.88 -17.45 -13.08
N TRP A 253 -1.75 -17.12 -13.69
CA TRP A 253 -1.27 -15.77 -13.90
C TRP A 253 -1.04 -15.48 -15.38
N ALA A 254 -1.44 -14.29 -15.82
CA ALA A 254 -1.05 -13.74 -17.10
C ALA A 254 -0.26 -12.45 -16.88
N ALA A 255 0.75 -12.21 -17.70
CA ALA A 255 1.57 -11.00 -17.64
C ALA A 255 1.87 -10.47 -19.04
N ALA A 256 1.71 -9.16 -19.24
CA ALA A 256 2.03 -8.47 -20.47
C ALA A 256 2.90 -7.25 -20.19
N MET A 257 3.93 -7.04 -21.02
CA MET A 257 4.74 -5.82 -20.96
C MET A 257 4.00 -4.67 -21.64
N LEU A 258 3.96 -3.52 -21.00
CA LEU A 258 3.46 -2.29 -21.61
C LEU A 258 4.56 -1.64 -22.46
N PRO A 259 4.20 -1.00 -23.59
CA PRO A 259 5.15 -0.25 -24.40
C PRO A 259 5.87 0.80 -23.56
N ALA A 260 7.17 0.97 -23.80
CA ALA A 260 7.95 2.06 -23.22
C ALA A 260 7.28 3.40 -23.58
N VAL A 261 7.26 4.34 -22.64
CA VAL A 261 6.72 5.68 -22.89
C VAL A 261 7.91 6.60 -23.16
N PRO A 262 8.20 6.95 -24.44
CA PRO A 262 9.44 7.63 -24.85
C PRO A 262 9.68 9.00 -24.20
N PHE A 263 8.64 9.60 -23.63
CA PHE A 263 8.72 10.90 -22.97
C PHE A 263 9.48 10.86 -21.62
N PHE A 264 9.76 9.68 -21.09
CA PHE A 264 10.22 9.49 -19.70
C PHE A 264 11.48 8.65 -19.53
N GLU A 265 11.93 7.94 -20.56
CA GLU A 265 13.08 7.02 -20.48
C GLU A 265 14.04 7.39 -21.62
N GLY A 266 15.34 7.55 -21.32
CA GLY A 266 16.36 7.78 -22.35
C GLY A 266 16.50 6.60 -23.33
N ASP A 267 17.53 6.62 -24.17
CA ASP A 267 17.68 5.67 -25.28
C ASP A 267 17.68 4.18 -24.87
N GLU A 268 17.97 3.84 -23.60
CA GLU A 268 17.77 2.50 -23.04
C GLU A 268 16.96 2.56 -21.72
N PRO A 269 15.74 2.00 -21.66
CA PRO A 269 14.94 2.02 -20.45
C PRO A 269 15.50 1.04 -19.42
N SER A 270 15.85 1.53 -18.23
CA SER A 270 16.34 0.71 -17.10
C SER A 270 15.25 -0.11 -16.43
N HIS A 271 13.99 0.23 -16.68
CA HIS A 271 12.81 -0.41 -16.11
C HIS A 271 11.75 -0.66 -17.18
N ARG A 272 10.77 -1.51 -16.85
CA ARG A 272 9.62 -1.83 -17.69
C ARG A 272 8.35 -1.80 -16.87
N ARG A 273 7.27 -1.37 -17.50
CA ARG A 273 5.92 -1.45 -16.94
C ARG A 273 5.23 -2.73 -17.40
N TRP A 274 4.44 -3.31 -16.52
CA TRP A 274 3.69 -4.54 -16.77
C TRP A 274 2.25 -4.42 -16.32
N VAL A 275 1.40 -5.18 -17.00
CA VAL A 275 0.06 -5.54 -16.54
C VAL A 275 0.11 -7.01 -16.13
N LEU A 276 -0.46 -7.34 -14.97
CA LEU A 276 -0.66 -8.72 -14.55
C LEU A 276 -2.11 -8.98 -14.22
N ALA A 277 -2.54 -10.21 -14.43
CA ALA A 277 -3.80 -10.74 -13.97
C ALA A 277 -3.59 -12.04 -13.21
N ARG A 278 -4.34 -12.21 -12.13
CA ARG A 278 -4.37 -13.43 -11.31
C ARG A 278 -5.78 -13.97 -11.31
N ARG A 279 -5.94 -15.19 -11.79
CA ARG A 279 -7.20 -15.92 -11.85
C ARG A 279 -7.23 -17.02 -10.80
N SER A 280 -8.36 -17.12 -10.09
CA SER A 280 -8.58 -18.23 -9.15
C SER A 280 -8.74 -19.56 -9.90
N ILE A 281 -8.12 -20.62 -9.39
CA ILE A 281 -8.25 -21.98 -9.96
C ILE A 281 -9.66 -22.52 -9.72
N ALA A 282 -10.22 -22.27 -8.54
CA ALA A 282 -11.56 -22.75 -8.17
C ALA A 282 -12.68 -21.91 -8.82
N ARG A 283 -12.42 -20.61 -9.07
CA ARG A 283 -13.39 -19.66 -9.62
C ARG A 283 -12.76 -18.81 -10.72
N PRO A 284 -12.70 -19.34 -11.96
CA PRO A 284 -11.97 -18.69 -13.06
C PRO A 284 -12.51 -17.31 -13.46
N ASP A 285 -13.73 -16.96 -13.08
CA ASP A 285 -14.33 -15.64 -13.29
C ASP A 285 -13.79 -14.57 -12.32
N GLU A 286 -13.13 -14.99 -11.23
CA GLU A 286 -12.52 -14.09 -10.26
C GLU A 286 -11.09 -13.76 -10.63
N ILE A 287 -10.94 -12.61 -11.28
CA ILE A 287 -9.65 -12.09 -11.72
C ILE A 287 -9.28 -10.84 -10.91
N ALA A 288 -8.10 -10.87 -10.31
CA ALA A 288 -7.45 -9.72 -9.72
C ALA A 288 -6.43 -9.13 -10.71
N TYR A 289 -6.35 -7.80 -10.78
CA TYR A 289 -5.51 -7.09 -11.74
C TYR A 289 -4.42 -6.30 -11.02
N TYR A 290 -3.25 -6.20 -11.66
CA TYR A 290 -2.09 -5.51 -11.11
C TYR A 290 -1.38 -4.67 -12.15
N LEU A 291 -0.80 -3.57 -11.71
CA LEU A 291 0.22 -2.84 -12.45
C LEU A 291 1.57 -3.07 -11.78
N ALA A 292 2.62 -3.23 -12.58
CA ALA A 292 3.96 -3.32 -12.08
C ALA A 292 4.94 -2.40 -12.82
N TYR A 293 6.01 -2.04 -12.13
CA TYR A 293 7.18 -1.36 -12.65
C TYR A 293 8.40 -2.08 -12.07
N ALA A 294 9.33 -2.49 -12.92
CA ALA A 294 10.40 -3.40 -12.54
C ALA A 294 11.64 -3.19 -13.40
N ALA A 295 12.83 -3.42 -12.84
CA ALA A 295 14.07 -3.32 -13.59
C ALA A 295 14.09 -4.26 -14.80
N THR A 296 14.83 -3.89 -15.85
CA THR A 296 15.04 -4.79 -16.99
C THR A 296 15.67 -6.10 -16.54
N GLY A 297 15.11 -7.22 -16.98
CA GLY A 297 15.54 -8.56 -16.59
C GLY A 297 14.74 -9.18 -15.44
N THR A 298 13.84 -8.43 -14.78
CA THR A 298 12.90 -9.02 -13.82
C THR A 298 11.99 -10.04 -14.52
N THR A 299 11.84 -11.21 -13.88
CA THR A 299 11.00 -12.31 -14.37
C THR A 299 9.56 -12.17 -13.90
N VAL A 300 8.61 -12.77 -14.64
CA VAL A 300 7.20 -12.82 -14.22
C VAL A 300 7.05 -13.49 -12.84
N ASN A 301 7.83 -14.54 -12.56
CA ASN A 301 7.80 -15.22 -11.26
C ASN A 301 8.19 -14.29 -10.10
N GLN A 302 9.17 -13.39 -10.30
CA GLN A 302 9.49 -12.37 -9.30
C GLN A 302 8.32 -11.39 -9.09
N LEU A 303 7.67 -10.92 -10.16
CA LEU A 303 6.49 -10.06 -10.04
C LEU A 303 5.35 -10.75 -9.28
N VAL A 304 5.10 -12.03 -9.56
CA VAL A 304 4.11 -12.86 -8.87
C VAL A 304 4.45 -13.04 -7.39
N THR A 305 5.73 -13.24 -7.07
CA THR A 305 6.22 -13.33 -5.69
C THR A 305 5.97 -12.02 -4.94
N VAL A 306 6.31 -10.88 -5.54
CA VAL A 306 6.08 -9.55 -4.95
C VAL A 306 4.58 -9.26 -4.75
N ALA A 307 3.74 -9.60 -5.73
CA ALA A 307 2.28 -9.49 -5.58
C ALA A 307 1.76 -10.38 -4.43
N GLY A 308 2.32 -11.58 -4.29
CA GLY A 308 2.00 -12.54 -3.24
C GLY A 308 2.39 -12.09 -1.83
N SER A 309 3.45 -11.28 -1.73
CA SER A 309 3.95 -10.69 -0.49
C SER A 309 2.95 -9.76 0.19
N ARG A 310 1.92 -9.27 -0.52
CA ARG A 310 0.83 -8.46 0.08
C ARG A 310 0.19 -9.14 1.30
N TRP A 311 0.05 -10.47 1.28
CA TRP A 311 -0.50 -11.23 2.41
C TRP A 311 0.31 -11.11 3.71
N ALA A 312 1.59 -10.77 3.64
CA ALA A 312 2.42 -10.63 4.82
C ALA A 312 1.92 -9.52 5.75
N ILE A 313 1.31 -8.44 5.26
CA ILE A 313 0.74 -7.40 6.14
C ILE A 313 -0.52 -7.88 6.87
N GLU A 314 -1.34 -8.72 6.24
CA GLU A 314 -2.50 -9.34 6.89
C GLU A 314 -2.05 -10.26 8.02
N CYS A 315 -1.01 -11.07 7.79
CA CYS A 315 -0.36 -11.85 8.85
C CYS A 315 0.18 -10.95 9.97
N CYS A 316 0.82 -9.83 9.65
CA CYS A 316 1.34 -8.89 10.63
C CYS A 316 0.21 -8.27 11.45
N PHE A 317 -0.92 -7.89 10.84
CA PHE A 317 -2.07 -7.38 11.59
C PHE A 317 -2.65 -8.43 12.52
N GLN A 318 -2.82 -9.67 12.05
CA GLN A 318 -3.39 -10.74 12.85
C GLN A 318 -2.50 -11.04 14.08
N SER A 319 -1.20 -11.22 13.86
CA SER A 319 -0.25 -11.50 14.93
C SER A 319 -0.02 -10.29 15.85
N ALA A 320 0.07 -9.06 15.33
CA ALA A 320 0.20 -7.88 16.18
C ALA A 320 -1.05 -7.63 17.05
N LYS A 321 -2.26 -7.91 16.55
CA LYS A 321 -3.50 -7.82 17.34
C LYS A 321 -3.59 -8.90 18.42
N ASN A 322 -3.31 -10.14 18.04
CA ASN A 322 -3.43 -11.29 18.96
C ASN A 322 -2.32 -11.31 20.01
N GLU A 323 -1.06 -11.16 19.58
CA GLU A 323 0.10 -11.34 20.47
C GLU A 323 0.50 -10.04 21.17
N CYS A 324 0.45 -8.92 20.45
CA CYS A 324 1.00 -7.63 20.90
C CYS A 324 -0.06 -6.60 21.28
N GLY A 325 -1.35 -6.95 21.21
CA GLY A 325 -2.45 -6.10 21.65
C GLY A 325 -2.68 -4.83 20.83
N LEU A 326 -2.30 -4.83 19.54
CA LEU A 326 -2.37 -3.67 18.64
C LEU A 326 -3.75 -2.98 18.63
N ASP A 327 -4.84 -3.71 18.86
CA ASP A 327 -6.22 -3.21 18.87
C ASP A 327 -6.88 -3.22 20.26
N GLN A 328 -6.16 -3.61 21.30
CA GLN A 328 -6.71 -3.84 22.65
C GLN A 328 -6.58 -2.62 23.59
N TYR A 329 -6.03 -1.52 23.07
CA TYR A 329 -5.79 -0.29 23.82
C TYR A 329 -7.02 0.52 24.18
N GLU A 330 -6.86 1.30 25.25
CA GLU A 330 -7.87 2.20 25.81
C GLU A 330 -7.52 3.69 25.63
N VAL A 331 -6.39 3.99 24.97
CA VAL A 331 -5.99 5.37 24.67
C VAL A 331 -7.00 6.06 23.75
N ARG A 332 -7.26 7.34 24.02
CA ARG A 332 -8.22 8.17 23.27
C ARG A 332 -7.56 9.36 22.58
N ARG A 333 -6.46 9.87 23.15
CA ARG A 333 -5.76 11.05 22.64
C ARG A 333 -4.84 10.68 21.49
N TYR A 334 -4.66 11.60 20.56
CA TYR A 334 -3.80 11.46 19.39
C TYR A 334 -2.37 11.02 19.76
N PRO A 335 -1.65 11.66 20.70
CA PRO A 335 -0.31 11.19 21.08
C PRO A 335 -0.32 9.81 21.75
N GLY A 336 -1.35 9.52 22.56
CA GLY A 336 -1.50 8.23 23.23
C GLY A 336 -1.64 7.09 22.23
N TRP A 337 -2.38 7.31 21.14
CA TRP A 337 -2.53 6.36 20.03
C TRP A 337 -1.17 6.03 19.40
N TYR A 338 -0.41 7.04 18.95
CA TYR A 338 0.91 6.80 18.34
C TYR A 338 1.84 6.06 19.29
N ARG A 339 1.84 6.43 20.56
CA ARG A 339 2.68 5.79 21.58
C ARG A 339 2.36 4.32 21.79
N HIS A 340 1.08 3.97 21.95
CA HIS A 340 0.69 2.58 22.09
C HIS A 340 1.03 1.78 20.82
N ILE A 341 0.62 2.27 19.65
CA ILE A 341 0.81 1.57 18.38
C ILE A 341 2.30 1.32 18.09
N THR A 342 3.16 2.31 18.38
CA THR A 342 4.61 2.14 18.23
C THR A 342 5.15 1.04 19.14
N LEU A 343 4.74 1.01 20.41
CA LEU A 343 5.23 -0.01 21.35
C LEU A 343 4.67 -1.41 21.02
N ALA A 344 3.46 -1.50 20.48
CA ALA A 344 2.91 -2.75 19.96
C ALA A 344 3.66 -3.25 18.71
N MET A 345 3.99 -2.35 17.77
CA MET A 345 4.83 -2.68 16.62
C MET A 345 6.24 -3.10 17.01
N LEU A 346 6.81 -2.44 18.03
CA LEU A 346 8.10 -2.81 18.59
C LEU A 346 8.07 -4.22 19.20
N ALA A 347 7.04 -4.54 19.98
CA ALA A 347 6.84 -5.89 20.50
C ALA A 347 6.68 -6.92 19.37
N HIS A 348 5.94 -6.57 18.31
CA HIS A 348 5.76 -7.43 17.15
C HIS A 348 7.08 -7.69 16.40
N ALA A 349 7.88 -6.65 16.17
CA ALA A 349 9.19 -6.78 15.53
C ALA A 349 10.19 -7.58 16.38
N PHE A 350 10.09 -7.51 17.71
CA PHE A 350 10.86 -8.39 18.60
C PHE A 350 10.53 -9.86 18.33
N LEU A 351 9.24 -10.22 18.32
CA LEU A 351 8.79 -11.59 18.06
C LEU A 351 9.22 -12.07 16.68
N ALA A 352 9.07 -11.23 15.64
CA ALA A 352 9.50 -11.55 14.29
C ALA A 352 11.02 -11.82 14.20
N ALA A 353 11.83 -10.96 14.85
CA ALA A 353 13.29 -11.13 14.88
C ALA A 353 13.72 -12.38 15.67
N MET A 354 13.03 -12.71 16.76
CA MET A 354 13.29 -13.94 17.53
C MET A 354 12.92 -15.20 16.73
N ALA A 355 11.80 -15.17 16.01
CA ALA A 355 11.40 -16.26 15.13
C ALA A 355 12.42 -16.47 14.02
N ALA A 356 12.90 -15.40 13.38
CA ALA A 356 13.93 -15.45 12.36
C ALA A 356 15.25 -16.07 12.89
N ALA A 357 15.70 -15.63 14.07
CA ALA A 357 16.92 -16.16 14.69
C ALA A 357 16.81 -17.66 15.00
N ASN A 358 15.68 -18.11 15.54
CA ASN A 358 15.46 -19.53 15.85
C ASN A 358 15.44 -20.41 14.60
N ILE A 359 14.93 -19.90 13.47
CA ILE A 359 14.96 -20.63 12.19
C ILE A 359 16.40 -20.78 11.70
N THR A 360 17.22 -19.73 11.80
CA THR A 360 18.65 -19.80 11.44
C THR A 360 19.41 -20.78 12.32
N GLU A 361 19.17 -20.78 13.64
CA GLU A 361 19.83 -21.70 14.58
C GLU A 361 19.45 -23.17 14.32
N ARG A 362 18.18 -23.45 14.02
CA ARG A 362 17.73 -24.81 13.65
C ARG A 362 18.26 -25.25 12.29
N GLY A 363 18.25 -24.36 11.30
CA GLY A 363 18.81 -24.65 9.97
C GLY A 363 20.32 -24.89 10.00
N ALA A 364 21.06 -24.21 10.87
CA ALA A 364 22.48 -24.44 11.11
C ALA A 364 22.77 -25.77 11.85
N ALA A 365 21.83 -26.25 12.66
CA ALA A 365 21.92 -27.56 13.31
C ALA A 365 21.53 -28.73 12.36
N GLU A 366 20.76 -28.46 11.31
CA GLU A 366 20.34 -29.45 10.30
C GLU A 366 21.26 -29.51 9.06
N THR A 367 22.26 -28.64 8.92
CA THR A 367 23.19 -28.66 7.78
C THR A 367 24.39 -29.60 8.02
N ASP A 368 24.11 -30.89 8.08
CA ASP A 368 25.09 -31.93 7.75
C ASP A 368 24.42 -33.01 6.92
N LEU A 369 24.02 -32.67 5.69
CA LEU A 369 23.69 -33.60 4.61
C LEU A 369 23.70 -32.83 3.28
N SER A 370 24.60 -33.26 2.38
CA SER A 370 24.85 -32.64 1.08
C SER A 370 23.60 -32.63 0.20
N SER A 371 23.24 -31.48 -0.37
CA SER A 371 22.31 -31.42 -1.50
C SER A 371 23.09 -31.23 -2.81
N SER A 372 22.89 -32.18 -3.71
CA SER A 372 23.42 -32.20 -5.07
C SER A 372 22.58 -31.26 -5.97
N PRO A 373 23.18 -30.54 -6.94
CA PRO A 373 22.47 -29.54 -7.73
C PRO A 373 21.67 -30.19 -8.87
N SER A 374 20.37 -29.93 -8.94
CA SER A 374 19.54 -30.28 -10.10
C SER A 374 19.45 -29.13 -11.10
N ALA A 375 19.42 -29.50 -12.39
CA ALA A 375 19.65 -28.64 -13.54
C ALA A 375 18.41 -27.88 -14.05
N TRP A 376 18.67 -26.65 -14.49
CA TRP A 376 17.93 -25.74 -15.38
C TRP A 376 16.78 -26.28 -16.28
N ARG A 377 15.73 -25.45 -16.44
CA ARG A 377 15.17 -25.02 -17.74
C ARG A 377 14.65 -23.57 -17.66
N ARG A 378 14.97 -22.74 -18.67
CA ARG A 378 14.38 -21.41 -18.92
C ARG A 378 13.14 -21.58 -19.79
N SER A 379 12.01 -20.97 -19.43
CA SER A 379 10.91 -20.69 -20.36
C SER A 379 10.83 -19.19 -20.59
N ALA A 380 10.77 -18.80 -21.86
CA ALA A 380 10.55 -17.45 -22.33
C ALA A 380 9.07 -17.35 -22.74
N GLY A 381 8.27 -16.67 -21.91
CA GLY A 381 6.84 -16.45 -22.17
C GLY A 381 6.45 -15.07 -21.66
N SER A 382 6.63 -14.04 -22.48
CA SER A 382 6.03 -12.73 -22.26
C SER A 382 5.60 -12.18 -23.61
N TRP A 383 4.32 -11.86 -23.73
CA TRP A 383 3.74 -11.29 -24.94
C TRP A 383 3.90 -9.76 -24.92
N GLN A 384 4.36 -9.19 -26.03
CA GLN A 384 4.44 -7.75 -26.25
C GLN A 384 3.20 -7.28 -27.00
N LEU A 385 2.61 -6.16 -26.55
CA LEU A 385 1.59 -5.46 -27.34
C LEU A 385 2.30 -4.82 -28.55
N ALA A 386 2.00 -5.32 -29.75
CA ALA A 386 2.50 -4.73 -30.98
C ALA A 386 1.90 -3.32 -31.17
N ALA A 387 2.75 -2.34 -31.43
CA ALA A 387 2.30 -1.09 -32.03
C ALA A 387 1.82 -1.42 -33.45
N LEU A 388 0.62 -0.96 -33.81
CA LEU A 388 0.14 -1.03 -35.19
C LEU A 388 1.10 -0.25 -36.09
N GLU A 389 1.91 -0.97 -36.87
CA GLU A 389 2.66 -0.39 -37.98
C GLU A 389 1.67 0.23 -38.96
N GLN A 390 1.84 1.53 -39.23
CA GLN A 390 1.15 2.18 -40.33
C GLN A 390 1.55 1.50 -41.62
N VAL A 391 0.57 0.87 -42.28
CA VAL A 391 0.70 0.43 -43.68
C VAL A 391 0.90 1.68 -44.53
N THR A 392 2.15 2.06 -44.78
CA THR A 392 2.49 2.97 -45.87
C THR A 392 2.48 2.16 -47.16
N ALA A 393 1.34 2.18 -47.86
CA ALA A 393 1.26 1.69 -49.23
C ALA A 393 2.15 2.57 -50.13
N SER A 394 3.30 2.03 -50.52
CA SER A 394 4.15 2.60 -51.56
C SER A 394 3.50 2.39 -52.93
N ALA A 395 2.84 3.42 -53.45
CA ALA A 395 2.38 3.43 -54.84
C ALA A 395 3.55 3.78 -55.77
N HIS A 396 3.91 2.83 -56.63
CA HIS A 396 4.82 3.05 -57.75
C HIS A 396 4.20 3.96 -58.81
N SER A 397 5.04 4.87 -59.30
CA SER A 397 4.82 5.79 -60.40
C SER A 397 4.62 5.09 -61.75
N THR A 398 3.74 5.62 -62.61
CA THR A 398 4.04 6.13 -63.98
C THR A 398 2.78 6.72 -64.64
N PRO A 399 2.91 7.54 -65.73
CA PRO A 399 2.24 8.84 -65.83
C PRO A 399 1.24 8.94 -66.99
N TRP A 400 0.48 10.04 -67.03
CA TRP A 400 -0.08 10.78 -68.18
C TRP A 400 -0.88 11.95 -67.56
N GLY A 401 -0.78 13.23 -67.92
CA GLY A 401 -0.65 13.84 -69.24
C GLY A 401 -1.97 14.56 -69.57
N GLY A 402 -2.09 15.86 -69.25
CA GLY A 402 -3.25 16.68 -69.67
C GLY A 402 -3.53 17.92 -68.81
N PRO A 403 -3.38 19.15 -69.34
CA PRO A 403 -3.54 20.41 -68.60
C PRO A 403 -4.89 21.10 -68.86
N ALA A 404 -5.26 22.05 -68.00
CA ALA A 404 -5.65 23.43 -68.35
C ALA A 404 -6.65 24.03 -67.34
N SER A 405 -6.25 25.16 -66.78
CA SER A 405 -7.04 26.14 -66.05
C SER A 405 -7.76 27.11 -67.00
N VAL A 406 -9.03 27.44 -66.75
CA VAL A 406 -9.68 28.72 -67.12
C VAL A 406 -10.77 28.97 -66.06
N GLY A 407 -10.66 30.03 -65.22
CA GLY A 407 -11.43 31.28 -65.34
C GLY A 407 -12.88 31.14 -64.81
N ALA A 408 -13.51 32.05 -64.07
CA ALA A 408 -13.21 33.40 -63.64
C ALA A 408 -14.25 33.82 -62.56
N THR A 409 -14.01 34.99 -61.95
CA THR A 409 -15.01 35.97 -61.45
C THR A 409 -15.84 35.72 -60.16
N ARG A 410 -15.43 36.47 -59.12
CA ARG A 410 -16.20 37.18 -58.06
C ARG A 410 -17.25 38.15 -58.71
N PRO A 411 -18.28 38.79 -58.08
CA PRO A 411 -18.38 39.25 -56.67
C PRO A 411 -19.86 39.35 -56.10
N PRO A 412 -20.30 40.34 -55.26
CA PRO A 412 -20.80 40.18 -53.87
C PRO A 412 -22.23 40.78 -53.67
N PRO A 413 -22.53 41.63 -52.64
CA PRO A 413 -22.85 41.41 -51.22
C PRO A 413 -24.32 41.81 -50.86
N ASN A 414 -24.72 41.70 -49.58
CA ASN A 414 -25.61 42.61 -48.79
C ASN A 414 -26.32 41.81 -47.68
N ALA A 415 -26.07 42.10 -46.39
CA ALA A 415 -26.63 43.19 -45.55
C ALA A 415 -28.11 42.88 -45.20
N VAL A 416 -28.55 42.88 -43.94
CA VAL A 416 -28.84 44.07 -43.11
C VAL A 416 -29.42 43.57 -41.75
N THR A 417 -28.83 44.04 -40.64
CA THR A 417 -29.37 44.50 -39.32
C THR A 417 -30.60 43.82 -38.65
N THR A 418 -30.82 43.77 -37.32
CA THR A 418 -30.41 44.61 -36.16
C THR A 418 -30.91 43.98 -34.84
N ASN A 419 -30.18 44.27 -33.75
CA ASN A 419 -30.62 44.56 -32.37
C ASN A 419 -31.31 43.50 -31.48
N ALA A 420 -30.64 43.13 -30.38
CA ALA A 420 -30.82 43.69 -29.01
C ALA A 420 -30.46 42.68 -27.88
N ALA A 421 -29.59 43.15 -26.96
CA ALA A 421 -29.27 42.84 -25.55
C ALA A 421 -30.09 41.78 -24.74
N PRO A 422 -29.65 41.28 -23.55
CA PRO A 422 -28.59 41.82 -22.68
C PRO A 422 -27.63 40.80 -22.03
N ASP A 423 -26.64 41.40 -21.36
CA ASP A 423 -25.69 40.85 -20.39
C ASP A 423 -26.41 40.40 -19.11
N VAL A 424 -26.14 39.17 -18.64
CA VAL A 424 -26.46 38.71 -17.27
C VAL A 424 -25.30 37.85 -16.77
N THR A 425 -24.53 38.45 -15.87
CA THR A 425 -23.69 37.76 -14.89
C THR A 425 -24.54 36.78 -14.09
N ASN A 426 -24.16 35.50 -14.04
CA ASN A 426 -24.56 34.65 -12.92
C ASN A 426 -23.46 33.68 -12.48
N SER A 427 -22.87 34.05 -11.35
CA SER A 427 -22.14 33.21 -10.42
C SER A 427 -23.02 32.03 -9.97
N GLY A 428 -22.59 30.81 -10.27
CA GLY A 428 -23.19 29.57 -9.76
C GLY A 428 -22.15 28.77 -8.99
N THR A 429 -22.03 29.06 -7.70
CA THR A 429 -21.33 28.24 -6.70
C THR A 429 -21.90 26.83 -6.67
N MET A 430 -21.06 25.82 -6.93
CA MET A 430 -21.40 24.42 -6.64
C MET A 430 -21.54 24.23 -5.13
N THR A 431 -22.64 23.62 -4.71
CA THR A 431 -22.96 23.35 -3.30
C THR A 431 -22.25 22.10 -2.79
N ASP A 432 -21.88 22.14 -1.49
CA ASP A 432 -21.10 21.15 -0.72
C ASP A 432 -21.69 19.73 -0.64
N SER A 433 -22.80 19.42 -1.31
CA SER A 433 -23.47 18.11 -1.21
C SER A 433 -23.11 17.11 -2.32
N GLN A 434 -22.36 17.51 -3.36
CA GLN A 434 -22.04 16.63 -4.50
C GLN A 434 -20.61 16.05 -4.48
N LEU A 435 -19.68 16.62 -3.70
CA LEU A 435 -18.33 16.07 -3.54
C LEU A 435 -18.23 14.98 -2.45
N ALA A 436 -19.17 14.92 -1.51
CA ALA A 436 -19.19 13.94 -0.43
C ALA A 436 -19.67 12.53 -0.86
N THR A 437 -20.24 12.38 -2.06
CA THR A 437 -20.84 11.13 -2.54
C THR A 437 -19.85 10.27 -3.34
N LEU A 438 -18.70 10.80 -3.75
CA LEU A 438 -17.68 10.07 -4.51
C LEU A 438 -16.64 9.36 -3.63
N GLU A 439 -16.37 9.85 -2.42
CA GLU A 439 -15.45 9.20 -1.46
C GLU A 439 -16.12 8.08 -0.61
N ASN A 440 -17.46 8.00 -0.63
CA ASN A 440 -18.25 7.05 0.18
C ASN A 440 -18.98 5.97 -0.64
N LYS A 441 -18.73 5.85 -1.95
CA LYS A 441 -19.24 4.72 -2.71
C LYS A 441 -18.46 3.46 -2.30
N PRO A 442 -19.15 2.36 -1.96
CA PRO A 442 -18.47 1.08 -1.82
C PRO A 442 -17.88 0.77 -3.19
N LEU A 443 -16.55 0.79 -3.30
CA LEU A 443 -15.90 -0.13 -4.20
C LEU A 443 -16.41 -1.49 -3.75
N THR A 444 -17.19 -2.17 -4.59
CA THR A 444 -17.53 -3.58 -4.39
C THR A 444 -16.24 -4.39 -4.54
N SER A 445 -15.30 -4.22 -3.62
CA SER A 445 -14.38 -5.26 -3.23
C SER A 445 -15.23 -6.21 -2.39
N ARG A 446 -15.70 -7.30 -3.00
CA ARG A 446 -15.96 -8.52 -2.23
C ARG A 446 -14.61 -8.92 -1.60
N ASN A 447 -14.30 -8.31 -0.45
CA ASN A 447 -13.32 -8.79 0.51
C ASN A 447 -13.90 -9.96 1.33
N SER A 448 -14.87 -10.69 0.77
CA SER A 448 -15.62 -11.74 1.45
C SER A 448 -14.99 -13.13 1.33
N GLU A 449 -13.80 -13.28 0.73
CA GLU A 449 -13.20 -14.61 0.53
C GLU A 449 -11.79 -14.82 1.05
N LEU A 450 -11.19 -13.83 1.71
CA LEU A 450 -9.97 -14.08 2.49
C LEU A 450 -10.26 -14.63 3.89
N GLN A 451 -11.55 -14.87 4.23
CA GLN A 451 -11.96 -15.48 5.51
C GLN A 451 -12.16 -17.00 5.46
N LEU A 452 -12.02 -17.65 4.29
CA LEU A 452 -12.18 -19.09 4.16
C LEU A 452 -10.92 -19.71 3.55
N GLU A 453 -9.80 -19.67 4.27
CA GLU A 453 -8.73 -20.66 4.11
C GLU A 453 -7.67 -20.49 5.22
N TYR A 454 -8.03 -20.98 6.42
CA TYR A 454 -7.06 -21.53 7.39
C TYR A 454 -6.20 -22.59 6.76
#